data_AF-A0AAE3BBU3-F1
#
_entry.id   AF-A0AAE3BBU3-F1
#
_cell.length_a   1.000
_cell.length_b   1.000
_cell.length_c   1.000
_cell.angle_alpha   90.00
_cell.angle_beta   90.00
_cell.angle_gamma   90.00
#
_symmetry.space_group_name_H-M   'P 1'
#
loop_
_entity.id
_entity.type
_entity.pdbx_description
1 polymer ?
#
loop_
_entity_poly.entity_id
_entity_poly.type
_entity_poly.pdbx_seq_one_letter_code
_entity_poly.pdbx_strand_id
1 'polypeptide(L)'
;MCDQSDPKTAFKWALVGLPWAGPQKFTPPSDLADDWSEHLWRLGFRHHPEHQELKLIPPPRGQQHPQNATMQWVGIDEPEPPPVVIPDVSSKEYTRNEQAAIAEQLYRDGVIPTPEPERDMASVERTFNPADYTPSEVRGYLIGADDRERARVLALEMTGKARPQILNDPRWKGM
;
A
#
# COMPACT_ATOMS: atom_id res chain seq x y z
N MET A 1 -15.99 19.46 -3.21
CA MET A 1 -16.44 20.84 -2.89
C MET A 1 -17.81 20.99 -3.53
N CYS A 2 -18.81 21.48 -2.80
CA CYS A 2 -20.20 21.53 -3.27
C CYS A 2 -20.40 22.80 -4.11
N ASP A 3 -20.94 22.65 -5.31
CA ASP A 3 -21.26 23.77 -6.18
C ASP A 3 -22.72 24.20 -5.95
N GLN A 4 -22.93 25.41 -5.44
CA GLN A 4 -24.26 25.95 -5.15
C GLN A 4 -25.10 26.24 -6.39
N SER A 5 -24.49 26.21 -7.58
CA SER A 5 -25.18 26.37 -8.86
C SER A 5 -25.61 25.05 -9.50
N ASP A 6 -25.10 23.92 -9.01
CA ASP A 6 -25.44 22.58 -9.48
C ASP A 6 -26.49 21.94 -8.56
N PRO A 7 -27.72 21.66 -9.05
CA PRO A 7 -28.78 21.04 -8.26
C PRO A 7 -28.36 19.76 -7.53
N LYS A 8 -27.48 18.95 -8.13
CA LYS A 8 -27.05 17.66 -7.54
C LYS A 8 -26.08 17.82 -6.38
N THR A 9 -25.32 18.91 -6.34
CA THR A 9 -24.28 19.10 -5.31
C THR A 9 -24.56 20.26 -4.35
N ALA A 10 -25.50 21.16 -4.67
CA ALA A 10 -25.81 22.37 -3.91
C ALA A 10 -26.02 22.12 -2.41
N PHE A 11 -26.74 21.06 -2.03
CA PHE A 11 -27.11 20.81 -0.63
C PHE A 11 -26.33 19.68 0.04
N LYS A 12 -25.41 19.00 -0.66
CA LYS A 12 -24.67 17.85 -0.10
C LYS A 12 -23.91 18.18 1.17
N TRP A 13 -23.41 19.42 1.29
CA TRP A 13 -22.69 19.88 2.48
C TRP A 13 -23.57 19.85 3.75
N ALA A 14 -24.89 19.97 3.61
CA ALA A 14 -25.84 19.91 4.70
C ALA A 14 -26.37 18.49 4.96
N LEU A 15 -26.14 17.56 4.02
CA LEU A 15 -26.57 16.15 4.10
C LEU A 15 -25.47 15.26 4.69
N VAL A 16 -24.85 15.71 5.79
CA VAL A 16 -23.81 14.97 6.51
C VAL A 16 -24.03 15.08 8.01
N GLY A 17 -23.75 14.02 8.76
CA GLY A 17 -23.81 14.05 10.23
C GLY A 17 -25.19 14.44 10.80
N LEU A 18 -26.27 14.11 10.08
CA LEU A 18 -27.64 14.46 10.43
C LEU A 18 -28.11 13.74 11.71
N PRO A 19 -28.97 14.34 12.54
CA PRO A 19 -29.56 13.63 13.68
C PRO A 19 -30.37 12.40 13.21
N TRP A 20 -30.16 11.24 13.85
CA TRP A 20 -30.94 10.03 13.58
C TRP A 20 -31.58 9.46 14.85
N ALA A 21 -30.84 8.67 15.62
CA ALA A 21 -31.38 7.89 16.73
C ALA A 21 -30.52 8.06 17.99
N GLY A 22 -31.03 8.83 18.96
CA GLY A 22 -30.28 9.17 20.16
C GLY A 22 -28.97 9.90 19.80
N PRO A 23 -27.79 9.42 20.24
CA PRO A 23 -26.51 10.04 19.92
C PRO A 23 -26.01 9.73 18.50
N GLN A 24 -26.69 8.87 17.74
CA GLN A 24 -26.24 8.45 16.42
C GLN A 24 -26.50 9.51 15.35
N LYS A 25 -25.55 9.62 14.41
CA LYS A 25 -25.63 10.51 13.26
C LYS A 25 -25.76 9.70 11.98
N PHE A 26 -26.46 10.28 11.02
CA PHE A 26 -26.64 9.72 9.69
C PHE A 26 -25.95 10.59 8.64
N THR A 27 -25.16 9.96 7.80
CA THR A 27 -24.76 10.53 6.52
C THR A 27 -25.28 9.61 5.43
N PRO A 28 -26.18 10.06 4.54
CA PRO A 28 -26.59 9.26 3.39
C PRO A 28 -25.39 8.89 2.51
N PRO A 29 -25.42 7.73 1.84
CA PRO A 29 -24.50 7.42 0.75
C PRO A 29 -24.46 8.54 -0.30
N SER A 30 -23.33 8.69 -1.00
CA SER A 30 -23.12 9.87 -1.87
C SER A 30 -24.13 9.97 -3.01
N ASP A 31 -24.53 8.85 -3.61
CA ASP A 31 -25.55 8.76 -4.65
C ASP A 31 -26.91 9.21 -4.12
N LEU A 32 -27.29 8.74 -2.93
CA LEU A 32 -28.53 9.17 -2.29
C LEU A 32 -28.51 10.67 -1.93
N ALA A 33 -27.35 11.19 -1.51
CA ALA A 33 -27.16 12.61 -1.24
C ALA A 33 -27.30 13.48 -2.49
N ASP A 34 -26.85 13.00 -3.66
CA ASP A 34 -27.03 13.68 -4.94
C ASP A 34 -28.52 13.79 -5.29
N ASP A 35 -29.25 12.68 -5.19
CA ASP A 35 -30.69 12.62 -5.48
C ASP A 35 -31.50 13.51 -4.53
N TRP A 36 -31.14 13.52 -3.24
CA TRP A 36 -31.79 14.36 -2.23
C TRP A 36 -31.50 15.85 -2.45
N SER A 37 -30.27 16.21 -2.82
CA SER A 37 -29.92 17.59 -3.17
C SER A 37 -30.75 18.08 -4.36
N GLU A 38 -30.84 17.27 -5.42
CA GLU A 38 -31.63 17.62 -6.60
C GLU A 38 -33.13 17.74 -6.26
N HIS A 39 -33.64 16.86 -5.38
CA HIS A 39 -35.01 16.94 -4.89
C HIS A 39 -35.30 18.26 -4.16
N LEU A 40 -34.46 18.65 -3.18
CA LEU A 40 -34.58 19.92 -2.45
C LEU A 40 -34.51 21.12 -3.39
N TRP A 41 -33.63 21.08 -4.39
CA TRP A 41 -33.53 22.13 -5.40
C TRP A 41 -34.84 22.32 -6.17
N ARG A 42 -35.47 21.21 -6.59
CA ARG A 42 -36.76 21.21 -7.31
C ARG A 42 -37.92 21.67 -6.45
N LEU A 43 -37.85 21.48 -5.13
CA LEU A 43 -38.79 22.06 -4.17
C LEU A 43 -38.62 23.58 -3.98
N GLY A 44 -37.56 24.17 -4.56
CA GLY A 44 -37.30 25.61 -4.52
C GLY A 44 -36.39 26.05 -3.37
N PHE A 45 -35.76 25.13 -2.65
CA PHE A 45 -34.81 25.48 -1.58
C PHE A 45 -33.60 26.20 -2.16
N ARG A 46 -33.09 27.21 -1.44
CA ARG A 46 -31.83 27.90 -1.75
C ARG A 46 -31.08 28.14 -0.44
N HIS A 47 -29.75 28.11 -0.50
CA HIS A 47 -28.92 28.43 0.66
C HIS A 47 -28.82 29.95 0.83
N HIS A 48 -29.26 30.41 2.00
CA HIS A 48 -29.17 31.80 2.45
C HIS A 48 -28.13 31.86 3.58
N PRO A 49 -26.84 32.10 3.28
CA PRO A 49 -25.77 32.05 4.28
C PRO A 49 -25.97 33.02 5.44
N GLU A 50 -26.66 34.13 5.23
CA GLU A 50 -27.05 35.11 6.26
C GLU A 50 -27.97 34.55 7.35
N HIS A 51 -28.63 33.41 7.10
CA HIS A 51 -29.52 32.74 8.04
C HIS A 51 -28.91 31.44 8.60
N GLN A 52 -27.65 31.15 8.30
CA GLN A 52 -27.00 29.93 8.76
C GLN A 52 -26.58 30.04 10.23
N GLU A 53 -27.23 29.23 11.08
CA GLU A 53 -26.94 29.21 12.53
C GLU A 53 -25.87 28.18 12.93
N LEU A 54 -25.60 27.20 12.06
CA LEU A 54 -24.70 26.08 12.36
C LEU A 54 -23.57 25.96 11.33
N LYS A 55 -22.41 25.49 11.78
CA LYS A 55 -21.31 25.05 10.94
C LYS A 55 -20.90 23.62 11.26
N LEU A 56 -20.31 22.96 10.27
CA LEU A 56 -19.77 21.61 10.42
C LEU A 56 -18.30 21.69 10.81
N ILE A 57 -17.97 21.12 11.97
CA ILE A 57 -16.61 20.77 12.37
C ILE A 57 -16.31 19.37 11.84
N PRO A 58 -15.29 19.20 10.98
CA PRO A 58 -14.90 17.87 10.50
C PRO A 58 -14.38 17.00 11.65
N PRO A 59 -14.25 15.68 11.44
CA PRO A 59 -13.63 14.79 12.42
C PRO A 59 -12.28 15.34 12.89
N PRO A 60 -12.07 15.60 14.21
CA PRO A 60 -10.80 16.14 14.69
C PRO A 60 -9.66 15.13 14.56
N ARG A 61 -9.97 13.83 14.54
CA ARG A 61 -9.03 12.72 14.39
C ARG A 61 -9.62 11.59 13.56
N GLY A 62 -8.74 10.71 13.07
CA GLY A 62 -9.11 9.54 12.29
C GLY A 62 -9.31 9.86 10.81
N GLN A 63 -10.12 9.03 10.14
CA GLN A 63 -10.33 9.13 8.69
C GLN A 63 -11.13 10.39 8.34
N GLN A 64 -10.61 11.19 7.41
CA GLN A 64 -11.23 12.45 6.97
C GLN A 64 -12.17 12.19 5.78
N HIS A 65 -13.40 11.72 6.06
CA HIS A 65 -14.43 11.50 5.04
C HIS A 65 -15.85 11.78 5.57
N PRO A 66 -16.83 12.09 4.69
CA PRO A 66 -18.19 12.48 5.10
C PRO A 66 -18.99 11.44 5.90
N GLN A 67 -18.57 10.17 5.93
CA GLN A 67 -19.25 9.13 6.70
C GLN A 67 -18.66 8.94 8.10
N ASN A 68 -17.63 9.68 8.47
CA ASN A 68 -17.08 9.61 9.81
C ASN A 68 -18.02 10.32 10.81
N ALA A 69 -18.70 9.52 11.64
CA ALA A 69 -19.71 9.98 12.59
C ALA A 69 -19.18 10.91 13.71
N THR A 70 -17.87 11.13 13.82
CA THR A 70 -17.27 12.03 14.82
C THR A 70 -17.30 13.51 14.43
N MET A 71 -17.70 13.86 13.21
CA MET A 71 -17.98 15.24 12.82
C MET A 71 -19.08 15.87 13.68
N GLN A 72 -19.12 17.19 13.81
CA GLN A 72 -20.08 17.89 14.67
C GLN A 72 -20.69 19.10 13.98
N TRP A 73 -22.01 19.26 14.09
CA TRP A 73 -22.66 20.53 13.81
C TRP A 73 -22.64 21.35 15.11
N VAL A 74 -22.06 22.55 15.06
CA VAL A 74 -21.92 23.47 16.19
C VAL A 74 -22.45 24.85 15.79
N GLY A 75 -22.65 25.74 16.76
CA GLY A 75 -23.06 27.13 16.47
C GLY A 75 -22.07 27.83 15.52
N ILE A 76 -22.57 28.71 14.66
CA ILE A 76 -21.74 29.43 13.67
C ILE A 76 -20.57 30.20 14.32
N ASP A 77 -20.82 30.75 15.51
CA ASP A 77 -19.85 31.54 16.29
C ASP A 77 -18.99 30.69 17.25
N GLU A 78 -19.23 29.38 17.33
CA GLU A 78 -18.43 28.50 18.19
C GLU A 78 -16.97 28.52 17.70
N PRO A 79 -15.96 28.68 18.58
CA PRO A 79 -14.57 28.76 18.13
C PRO A 79 -14.15 27.47 17.42
N GLU A 80 -13.36 27.60 16.35
CA GLU A 80 -12.74 26.44 15.71
C GLU A 80 -11.85 25.70 16.73
N PRO A 81 -11.91 24.37 16.81
CA PRO A 81 -11.01 23.63 17.67
C PRO A 81 -9.56 23.85 17.20
N PRO A 82 -8.58 23.80 18.11
CA PRO A 82 -7.17 23.89 17.72
C PRO A 82 -6.86 22.79 16.69
N PRO A 83 -6.13 23.12 15.61
CA PRO A 83 -5.85 22.17 14.56
C PRO A 83 -5.05 21.00 15.12
N VAL A 84 -5.48 19.78 14.79
CA VAL A 84 -4.70 18.58 15.09
C VAL A 84 -3.63 18.46 14.01
N VAL A 85 -2.40 18.81 14.36
CA VAL A 85 -1.24 18.70 13.48
C VAL A 85 -0.57 17.35 13.72
N ILE A 86 -0.19 16.67 12.63
CA ILE A 86 0.66 15.48 12.73
C ILE A 86 2.03 15.95 13.24
N PRO A 87 2.53 15.40 14.37
CA PRO A 87 3.85 15.79 14.87
C PRO A 87 4.93 15.58 13.81
N ASP A 88 5.79 16.58 13.61
CA ASP A 88 6.98 16.42 12.76
C ASP A 88 8.02 15.62 13.56
N VAL A 89 8.12 14.32 13.27
CA VAL A 89 9.09 13.42 13.91
C VAL A 89 10.45 13.41 13.20
N SER A 90 10.73 14.38 12.33
CA SER A 90 12.01 14.51 11.64
C SER A 90 13.13 14.96 12.58
N SER A 91 14.37 14.93 12.08
CA SER A 91 15.55 15.33 12.85
C SER A 91 15.65 16.83 13.13
N LYS A 92 14.67 17.62 12.68
CA LYS A 92 14.59 19.06 12.97
C LYS A 92 14.01 19.33 14.36
N GLU A 93 13.03 18.54 14.77
CA GLU A 93 12.30 18.69 16.04
C GLU A 93 12.70 17.61 17.07
N TYR A 94 13.08 16.42 16.60
CA TYR A 94 13.42 15.29 17.48
C TYR A 94 14.86 14.82 17.29
N THR A 95 15.49 14.46 18.40
CA THR A 95 16.78 13.77 18.41
C THR A 95 16.63 12.33 17.93
N ARG A 96 17.75 11.70 17.56
CA ARG A 96 17.77 10.27 17.15
C ARG A 96 17.27 9.33 18.24
N ASN A 97 17.53 9.64 19.51
CA ASN A 97 17.09 8.81 20.63
C ASN A 97 15.56 8.87 20.81
N GLU A 98 14.98 10.06 20.67
CA GLU A 98 13.53 10.22 20.74
C GLU A 98 12.82 9.58 19.53
N GLN A 99 13.40 9.70 18.33
CA GLN A 99 12.91 9.00 17.15
C GLN A 99 12.90 7.48 17.34
N ALA A 100 13.95 6.92 17.96
CA ALA A 100 14.01 5.50 18.26
C ALA A 100 12.91 5.07 19.24
N ALA A 101 12.65 5.88 20.28
CA ALA A 101 11.57 5.61 21.24
C ALA A 101 10.18 5.68 20.57
N ILE A 102 9.95 6.63 19.65
CA ILE A 102 8.71 6.71 18.87
C ILE A 102 8.58 5.49 17.95
N ALA A 103 9.66 5.12 17.25
CA ALA A 103 9.66 3.95 16.38
C ALA A 103 9.35 2.66 17.17
N GLU A 104 9.92 2.49 18.36
CA GLU A 104 9.64 1.34 19.23
C GLU A 104 8.15 1.25 19.62
N GLN A 105 7.51 2.39 19.92
CA GLN A 105 6.06 2.42 20.16
C GLN A 105 5.28 1.95 18.93
N LEU A 106 5.64 2.44 17.74
CA LEU A 106 4.98 2.05 16.50
C LEU A 106 5.19 0.57 16.12
N TYR A 107 6.35 -0.01 16.44
CA TYR A 107 6.58 -1.46 16.31
C TYR A 107 5.71 -2.25 17.29
N ARG A 108 5.66 -1.83 18.56
CA ARG A 108 4.86 -2.47 19.61
C ARG A 108 3.37 -2.47 19.28
N ASP A 109 2.89 -1.36 18.73
CA ASP A 109 1.49 -1.18 18.32
C ASP A 109 1.18 -1.86 16.98
N GLY A 110 2.18 -2.47 16.32
CA GLY A 110 2.02 -3.18 15.05
C GLY A 110 1.76 -2.27 13.85
N VAL A 111 1.96 -0.96 14.00
CA VAL A 111 1.83 0.01 12.89
C VAL A 111 2.96 -0.16 11.89
N ILE A 112 4.17 -0.40 12.40
CA ILE A 112 5.34 -0.76 11.59
C ILE A 112 5.60 -2.25 11.81
N PRO A 113 5.66 -3.07 10.75
CA PRO A 113 5.96 -4.48 10.89
C PRO A 113 7.39 -4.67 11.40
N THR A 114 7.56 -5.47 12.45
CA THR A 114 8.89 -5.91 12.88
C THR A 114 9.50 -6.75 11.75
N PRO A 115 10.71 -6.41 11.26
CA PRO A 115 11.35 -7.22 10.24
C PRO A 115 11.51 -8.65 10.76
N GLU A 116 10.99 -9.62 10.00
CA GLU A 116 11.23 -11.03 10.32
C GLU A 116 12.74 -11.29 10.21
N PRO A 117 13.33 -12.03 11.15
CA PRO A 117 14.73 -12.42 11.04
C PRO A 117 14.89 -13.19 9.73
N GLU A 118 15.83 -12.75 8.90
CA GLU A 118 16.16 -13.44 7.66
C GLU A 118 16.57 -14.86 8.04
N ARG A 119 15.77 -15.85 7.61
CA ARG A 119 16.05 -17.24 7.92
C ARG A 119 17.34 -17.59 7.21
N ASP A 120 18.30 -18.11 7.96
CA ASP A 120 19.52 -18.67 7.40
C ASP A 120 19.16 -19.89 6.54
N MET A 121 18.92 -19.63 5.26
CA MET A 121 18.61 -20.64 4.27
C MET A 121 19.93 -21.20 3.79
N ALA A 122 20.27 -22.41 4.24
CA ALA A 122 21.39 -23.16 3.68
C ALA A 122 21.20 -23.27 2.15
N SER A 123 22.06 -22.58 1.39
CA SER A 123 22.10 -22.75 -0.06
C SER A 123 22.91 -24.01 -0.37
N VAL A 124 22.28 -24.99 -1.02
CA VAL A 124 23.01 -26.12 -1.58
C VAL A 124 23.42 -25.74 -2.99
N GLU A 125 24.66 -25.29 -3.15
CA GLU A 125 25.27 -25.11 -4.47
C GLU A 125 25.50 -26.51 -5.07
N ARG A 126 24.49 -27.08 -5.73
CA ARG A 126 24.60 -28.35 -6.45
C ARG A 126 25.43 -28.13 -7.71
N THR A 127 26.74 -28.12 -7.57
CA THR A 127 27.67 -28.07 -8.70
C THR A 127 27.51 -29.37 -9.51
N PHE A 128 27.09 -29.25 -10.77
CA PHE A 128 26.89 -30.42 -11.63
C PHE A 128 28.23 -31.11 -11.90
N ASN A 129 28.35 -32.39 -11.53
CA ASN A 129 29.53 -33.20 -11.79
C ASN A 129 29.21 -34.24 -12.86
N PRO A 130 29.81 -34.16 -14.06
CA PRO A 130 29.43 -35.04 -15.16
C PRO A 130 29.74 -36.52 -14.89
N ALA A 131 30.65 -36.84 -13.96
CA ALA A 131 30.98 -38.21 -13.60
C ALA A 131 29.80 -38.97 -12.97
N ASP A 132 28.85 -38.27 -12.36
CA ASP A 132 27.72 -38.85 -11.63
C ASP A 132 26.53 -39.18 -12.54
N TYR A 133 26.59 -38.78 -13.81
CA TYR A 133 25.50 -38.91 -14.78
C TYR A 133 25.89 -39.71 -16.02
N THR A 134 24.88 -40.20 -16.73
CA THR A 134 25.07 -40.89 -18.01
C THR A 134 25.46 -39.91 -19.13
N PRO A 135 26.10 -40.37 -20.22
CA PRO A 135 26.49 -39.49 -21.32
C PRO A 135 25.33 -38.71 -21.95
N SER A 136 24.13 -39.31 -21.99
CA SER A 136 22.93 -38.67 -22.52
C SER A 136 22.44 -37.54 -21.62
N GLU A 137 22.48 -37.74 -20.30
CA GLU A 137 22.08 -36.73 -19.31
C GLU A 137 23.07 -35.55 -19.29
N VAL A 138 24.37 -35.83 -19.35
CA VAL A 138 25.39 -34.78 -19.44
C VAL A 138 25.21 -33.96 -20.71
N ARG A 139 25.00 -34.60 -21.87
CA ARG A 139 24.70 -33.89 -23.12
C ARG A 139 23.42 -33.06 -23.01
N GLY A 140 22.37 -33.59 -22.38
CA GLY A 140 21.12 -32.87 -22.13
C GLY A 140 21.33 -31.61 -21.28
N TYR A 141 22.13 -31.73 -20.21
CA TYR A 141 22.51 -30.61 -19.35
C TYR A 141 23.28 -29.53 -20.12
N LEU A 142 24.28 -29.92 -20.91
CA LEU A 142 25.14 -29.00 -21.65
C LEU A 142 24.41 -28.18 -22.74
N ILE A 143 23.26 -28.64 -23.23
CA ILE A 143 22.41 -27.91 -24.18
C ILE A 143 21.83 -26.64 -23.55
N GLY A 144 21.46 -26.71 -22.27
CA GLY A 144 20.87 -25.58 -21.53
C GLY A 144 21.86 -24.77 -20.71
N ALA A 145 23.09 -25.25 -20.56
CA ALA A 145 24.15 -24.54 -19.83
C ALA A 145 24.66 -23.32 -20.60
N ASP A 146 25.05 -22.26 -19.88
CA ASP A 146 25.79 -21.14 -20.49
C ASP A 146 27.22 -21.54 -20.85
N ASP A 147 27.95 -20.66 -21.56
CA ASP A 147 29.29 -20.98 -22.07
C ASP A 147 30.31 -21.23 -20.95
N ARG A 148 30.16 -20.56 -19.80
CA ARG A 148 31.07 -20.72 -18.65
C ARG A 148 30.85 -22.07 -17.98
N GLU A 149 29.59 -22.43 -17.74
CA GLU A 149 29.24 -23.71 -17.14
C GLU A 149 29.54 -24.88 -18.09
N ARG A 150 29.30 -24.69 -19.39
CA ARG A 150 29.66 -25.68 -20.41
C ARG A 150 31.17 -25.93 -20.44
N ALA A 151 31.99 -24.88 -20.41
CA ALA A 151 33.45 -25.02 -20.35
C ALA A 151 33.91 -25.73 -19.06
N ARG A 152 33.31 -25.40 -17.90
CA ARG A 152 33.63 -26.05 -16.61
C ARG A 152 33.31 -27.54 -16.64
N VAL A 153 32.12 -27.91 -17.09
CA VAL A 153 31.67 -29.32 -17.16
C VAL A 153 32.48 -30.12 -18.17
N LEU A 154 32.83 -29.54 -19.33
CA LEU A 154 33.70 -30.19 -20.31
C LEU A 154 35.12 -30.38 -19.77
N ALA A 155 35.69 -29.39 -19.06
CA ALA A 155 37.00 -29.53 -18.42
C ALA A 155 36.99 -30.65 -17.38
N LEU A 156 35.94 -30.74 -16.55
CA LEU A 156 35.78 -31.84 -15.60
C LEU A 156 35.66 -33.20 -16.31
N GLU A 157 34.92 -33.27 -17.40
CA GLU A 157 34.79 -34.49 -18.20
C GLU A 157 36.12 -34.91 -18.82
N MET A 158 36.94 -33.96 -19.30
CA MET A 158 38.28 -34.21 -19.82
C MET A 158 39.24 -34.76 -18.77
N THR A 159 39.20 -34.20 -17.55
CA THR A 159 40.05 -34.69 -16.44
C THR A 159 39.51 -35.96 -15.78
N GLY A 160 38.24 -36.28 -16.01
CA GLY A 160 37.54 -37.40 -15.39
C GLY A 160 37.44 -38.61 -16.31
N LYS A 161 36.21 -39.00 -16.65
CA LYS A 161 35.93 -40.22 -17.44
C LYS A 161 36.28 -40.09 -18.93
N ALA A 162 36.58 -38.87 -19.40
CA ALA A 162 37.01 -38.56 -20.77
C ALA A 162 36.15 -39.21 -21.86
N ARG A 163 34.81 -39.21 -21.68
CA ARG A 163 33.92 -40.00 -22.53
C ARG A 163 33.82 -39.37 -23.92
N PRO A 164 34.15 -40.11 -25.00
CA PRO A 164 34.21 -39.56 -26.34
C PRO A 164 32.84 -39.11 -26.85
N GLN A 165 31.75 -39.69 -26.34
CA GLN A 165 30.40 -39.24 -26.68
C GLN A 165 30.19 -37.79 -26.24
N ILE A 166 30.71 -37.35 -25.09
CA ILE A 166 30.52 -35.98 -24.64
C ILE A 166 31.54 -35.06 -25.31
N LEU A 167 32.83 -35.43 -25.32
CA LEU A 167 33.90 -34.54 -25.78
C LEU A 167 33.95 -34.33 -27.30
N ASN A 168 33.50 -35.31 -28.10
CA ASN A 168 33.50 -35.19 -29.56
C ASN A 168 32.16 -34.73 -30.15
N ASP A 169 31.24 -34.23 -29.33
CA ASP A 169 29.94 -33.76 -29.81
C ASP A 169 30.12 -32.47 -30.64
N PRO A 170 29.65 -32.42 -31.90
CA PRO A 170 29.89 -31.29 -32.80
C PRO A 170 29.32 -29.95 -32.31
N ARG A 171 28.42 -29.96 -31.32
CA ARG A 171 27.79 -28.75 -30.76
C ARG A 171 28.75 -27.87 -29.94
N TRP A 172 29.81 -28.46 -29.39
CA TRP A 172 30.80 -27.74 -28.57
C TRP A 172 32.24 -28.21 -28.83
N LYS A 173 32.45 -29.05 -29.85
CA LYS A 173 33.77 -29.45 -30.30
C LYS A 173 34.48 -28.24 -30.94
N GLY A 174 35.47 -27.69 -30.23
CA GLY A 174 36.27 -26.55 -30.68
C GLY A 174 35.93 -25.21 -30.04
N MET A 175 35.06 -25.19 -29.01
CA MET A 175 35.11 -24.15 -27.97
C MET A 175 36.39 -24.31 -27.14
#